data_AF-A0A662S6N5-F1
#
_entry.id   AF-A0A662S6N5-F1
#
_cell.length_a   1.000
_cell.length_b   1.000
_cell.length_c   1.000
_cell.angle_alpha   90.00
_cell.angle_beta   90.00
_cell.angle_gamma   90.00
#
_symmetry.space_group_name_H-M   'P 1'
#
loop_
_entity.id
_entity.type
_entity.pdbx_description
1 polymer ?
#
loop_
_entity_poly.entity_id
_entity_poly.type
_entity_poly.pdbx_seq_one_letter_code
_entity_poly.pdbx_strand_id
1 'polypeptide(L)' 'MAKPKRKVRTKGKGAYVCRRCGRVGRGIIRKYGLYLC' A
#
# COMPACT_ATOMS: atom_id res chain seq x y z
N MET A 1 1.69 2.39 28.72
CA MET A 1 1.25 3.32 27.64
C MET A 1 0.89 2.51 26.40
N ALA A 2 -0.37 2.47 25.99
CA ALA A 2 -0.79 1.77 24.78
C ALA A 2 -0.36 2.57 23.54
N LYS A 3 0.47 1.98 22.66
CA LYS A 3 0.89 2.62 21.41
C LYS A 3 -0.34 2.87 20.52
N PRO A 4 -0.47 4.04 19.87
CA PRO A 4 -1.61 4.31 19.00
C PRO A 4 -1.63 3.31 17.84
N LYS A 5 -2.78 2.66 17.62
CA LYS A 5 -2.97 1.72 16.50
C LYS A 5 -2.73 2.48 15.19
N ARG A 6 -1.77 2.00 14.38
CA ARG A 6 -1.50 2.55 13.04
C ARG A 6 -2.81 2.59 12.25
N LYS A 7 -3.25 3.79 11.84
CA LYS A 7 -4.42 3.95 10.96
C LYS A 7 -4.11 3.27 9.62
N VAL A 8 -4.73 2.11 9.38
CA VAL A 8 -4.61 1.39 8.10
C VAL A 8 -5.29 2.24 7.04
N ARG A 9 -4.49 2.80 6.13
CA ARG A 9 -5.00 3.55 4.97
C ARG A 9 -5.56 2.56 3.95
N THR A 10 -6.87 2.54 3.75
CA THR A 10 -7.55 1.66 2.78
C THR A 10 -7.72 2.32 1.41
N LYS A 11 -7.54 3.65 1.32
CA LYS A 11 -7.72 4.43 0.09
C LYS A 11 -6.58 5.45 -0.10
N GLY A 12 -6.27 5.78 -1.36
CA GLY A 12 -5.26 6.79 -1.74
C GLY A 12 -3.82 6.27 -1.96
N LYS A 13 -2.92 7.18 -2.37
CA LYS A 13 -1.47 6.90 -2.48
C LYS A 13 -0.93 6.61 -1.07
N GLY A 14 -0.57 5.36 -0.78
CA GLY A 14 -0.31 4.92 0.60
C GLY A 14 -1.02 3.63 0.99
N ALA A 15 -2.16 3.35 0.36
CA ALA A 15 -2.96 2.15 0.66
C ALA A 15 -2.46 0.89 -0.07
N TYR A 16 -1.80 1.09 -1.21
CA TYR A 16 -1.34 0.01 -2.06
C TYR A 16 0.17 -0.12 -1.96
N VAL A 17 0.63 -1.38 -1.90
CA VAL A 17 2.02 -1.76 -1.74
C VAL A 17 2.38 -2.73 -2.87
N CYS A 18 3.54 -2.54 -3.47
CA CYS A 18 4.06 -3.50 -4.43
C CYS A 18 4.37 -4.81 -3.73
N ARG A 19 3.84 -5.92 -4.26
CA ARG A 19 4.10 -7.27 -3.72
C ARG A 19 5.55 -7.72 -3.86
N ARG A 20 6.29 -7.17 -4.83
CA ARG A 20 7.69 -7.53 -5.11
C ARG A 20 8.70 -6.71 -4.31
N CYS A 21 8.52 -5.39 -4.31
CA CYS A 21 9.52 -4.43 -3.84
C CYS A 21 9.12 -3.72 -2.53
N GLY A 22 7.90 -3.92 -2.02
CA GLY A 22 7.40 -3.24 -0.82
C GLY A 22 7.17 -1.73 -1.00
N ARG A 23 7.40 -1.18 -2.21
CA ARG A 23 7.19 0.23 -2.52
C ARG A 23 5.72 0.59 -2.36
N VAL A 24 5.44 1.72 -1.72
CA VAL A 24 4.08 2.16 -1.42
C VAL A 24 3.66 3.31 -2.34
N GLY A 25 2.44 3.23 -2.87
CA GLY A 25 1.74 4.37 -3.47
C GLY A 25 2.02 4.65 -4.94
N ARG A 26 3.24 5.05 -5.32
CA ARG A 26 3.52 5.61 -6.66
C ARG A 26 3.91 4.50 -7.66
N GLY A 27 3.23 4.47 -8.82
CA GLY A 27 3.54 3.54 -9.90
C GLY A 27 3.03 2.12 -9.70
N ILE A 28 2.13 1.87 -8.74
CA ILE A 28 1.60 0.53 -8.51
C ILE A 28 0.50 0.23 -9.52
N ILE A 29 0.77 -0.74 -10.40
CA ILE A 29 -0.18 -1.27 -11.36
C ILE A 29 -1.19 -2.14 -10.61
N ARG A 30 -2.45 -1.71 -10.63
CA ARG A 30 -3.59 -2.42 -10.00
C ARG A 30 -4.41 -3.23 -11.00
N LYS A 31 -4.07 -3.16 -12.29
CA LYS A 31 -4.75 -3.90 -13.36
C LYS A 31 -4.63 -5.40 -13.07
N TYR A 32 -5.75 -6.12 -13.20
CA TYR A 32 -5.83 -7.57 -12.93
C TYR A 32 -5.38 -8.01 -11.52
N GLY A 33 -5.28 -7.08 -10.55
CA GLY A 33 -4.81 -7.42 -9.20
C GLY A 33 -3.31 -7.72 -9.10
N LEU A 34 -2.48 -7.24 -10.03
CA LEU A 34 -1.03 -7.45 -10.01
C LEU A 34 -0.34 -6.82 -8.78
N TYR A 35 -0.73 -5.60 -8.40
CA TYR A 35 -0.11 -4.83 -7.30
C TYR A 35 1.42 -4.81 -7.39
N LEU A 36 1.92 -4.39 -8.55
CA LEU A 36 3.35 -4.32 -8.84
C LEU A 36 3.77 -2.86 -9.09
N CYS A 37 4.89 -2.49 -8.47
CA CYS A 37 5.85 -1.59 -9.09
C CYS A 37 6.45 -2.39 -10.28
#